data_AF-A0A927PRM3-F1
#
_entry.id   AF-A0A927PRM3-F1
#
_cell.length_a   1.000
_cell.length_b   1.000
_cell.length_c   1.000
_cell.angle_alpha   90.00
_cell.angle_beta   90.00
_cell.angle_gamma   90.00
#
_symmetry.space_group_name_H-M   'P 1'
#
loop_
_entity.id
_entity.type
_entity.pdbx_description
1 polymer ?
#
loop_
_entity_poly.entity_id
_entity_poly.type
_entity_poly.pdbx_seq_one_letter_code
_entity_poly.pdbx_strand_id
1 'polypeptide(L)'
;MSSTTMATTPPPTTSKLSSFDRIIMVGGFVLTTVFTSYFGFVAQDRSAECQAIRTQRLADVERFRTVAADFEPLVDDYMGKALHGHNADASKKAVLLNLRQQRTRLAYVTPYLNIDGKETAKRFDDAVVNFVVEAEKNPTGTKLGPLYQELEYIFDNSQSLITASNRATGMDNIQVTTGRFWKRTLTCSES
;
A
#
# COMPACT_ATOMS: atom_id res chain seq x y z
N MET A 1 -30.78 -76.88 -23.32
CA MET A 1 -30.95 -75.43 -23.09
C MET A 1 -30.68 -75.18 -21.62
N SER A 2 -29.57 -74.52 -21.30
CA SER A 2 -29.04 -74.40 -19.95
C SER A 2 -29.69 -73.23 -19.21
N SER A 3 -30.21 -73.49 -18.01
CA SER A 3 -30.74 -72.47 -17.10
C SER A 3 -29.59 -71.88 -16.27
N THR A 4 -29.32 -70.59 -16.44
CA THR A 4 -28.36 -69.83 -15.62
C THR A 4 -29.08 -69.30 -14.38
N THR A 5 -28.72 -69.83 -13.21
CA THR A 5 -29.18 -69.35 -11.90
C THR A 5 -28.37 -68.11 -11.51
N MET A 6 -29.01 -66.96 -11.29
CA MET A 6 -28.35 -65.78 -10.71
C MET A 6 -28.14 -66.00 -9.20
N ALA A 7 -26.89 -65.90 -8.75
CA ALA A 7 -26.55 -65.86 -7.33
C ALA A 7 -26.80 -64.44 -6.79
N THR A 8 -27.81 -64.30 -5.95
CA THR A 8 -28.06 -63.09 -5.16
C THR A 8 -27.03 -63.01 -4.02
N THR A 9 -26.17 -61.99 -4.05
CA THR A 9 -25.27 -61.66 -2.94
C THR A 9 -26.09 -61.29 -1.69
N PRO A 10 -25.72 -61.80 -0.49
CA PRO A 10 -26.41 -61.44 0.74
C PRO A 10 -26.16 -59.97 1.11
N PRO A 11 -27.12 -59.29 1.77
CA PRO A 11 -26.93 -57.91 2.21
C PRO A 11 -25.81 -57.83 3.26
N PRO A 12 -25.06 -56.71 3.31
CA PRO A 12 -24.00 -56.53 4.29
C PRO A 12 -24.58 -56.62 5.71
N THR A 13 -24.05 -57.55 6.49
CA THR A 13 -24.33 -57.72 7.90
C THR A 13 -23.95 -56.43 8.63
N THR A 14 -24.95 -55.66 9.08
CA THR A 14 -24.75 -54.59 10.04
C THR A 14 -24.28 -55.20 11.35
N SER A 15 -22.98 -55.17 11.58
CA SER A 15 -22.38 -55.43 12.89
C SER A 15 -23.02 -54.48 13.90
N LYS A 16 -23.69 -55.04 14.90
CA LYS A 16 -24.23 -54.28 16.04
C LYS A 16 -23.05 -53.74 16.84
N LEU A 17 -22.62 -52.52 16.51
CA LEU A 17 -21.67 -51.76 17.32
C LEU A 17 -22.18 -51.65 18.75
N SER A 18 -21.33 -52.01 19.70
CA SER A 18 -21.57 -51.83 21.14
C SER A 18 -21.94 -50.37 21.42
N SER A 19 -22.87 -50.13 22.35
CA SER A 19 -23.26 -48.77 22.77
C SER A 19 -22.05 -47.91 23.15
N PHE A 20 -20.97 -48.54 23.63
CA PHE A 20 -19.72 -47.88 23.98
C PHE A 20 -18.95 -47.36 22.76
N ASP A 21 -18.89 -48.13 21.67
CA ASP A 21 -18.23 -47.70 20.42
C ASP A 21 -19.00 -46.57 19.74
N ARG A 22 -20.35 -46.58 19.83
CA ARG A 22 -21.18 -45.45 19.37
C ARG A 22 -20.89 -44.16 20.15
N ILE A 23 -20.73 -44.26 21.47
CA ILE A 23 -20.41 -43.10 22.32
C ILE A 23 -19.01 -42.56 21.98
N ILE A 24 -18.03 -43.44 21.75
CA ILE A 24 -16.68 -43.03 21.35
C ILE A 24 -16.68 -42.38 19.97
N MET A 25 -17.41 -42.92 18.98
CA MET A 25 -17.52 -42.30 17.66
C MET A 25 -18.22 -40.95 17.70
N VAL A 26 -19.35 -40.83 18.42
CA VAL A 26 -20.08 -39.55 18.52
C VAL A 26 -19.26 -38.54 19.31
N GLY A 27 -18.64 -38.95 20.41
CA GLY A 27 -17.74 -38.11 21.21
C GLY A 27 -16.55 -37.62 20.38
N GLY A 28 -15.92 -38.52 19.62
CA GLY A 28 -14.84 -38.18 18.69
C GLY A 28 -15.29 -37.19 17.63
N PHE A 29 -16.45 -37.41 16.99
CA PHE A 29 -16.98 -36.54 15.95
C PHE A 29 -17.28 -35.14 16.49
N VAL A 30 -17.95 -35.03 17.65
CA VAL A 30 -18.25 -33.75 18.29
C VAL A 30 -16.96 -33.02 18.68
N LEU A 31 -15.98 -33.72 19.26
CA LEU A 31 -14.68 -33.13 19.59
C LEU A 31 -13.94 -32.63 18.36
N THR A 32 -13.88 -33.40 17.28
CA THR A 32 -13.24 -32.96 16.04
C THR A 32 -13.98 -31.78 15.42
N THR A 33 -15.32 -31.77 15.46
CA THR A 33 -16.11 -30.68 14.85
C THR A 33 -15.96 -29.38 15.65
N VAL A 34 -15.95 -29.45 16.98
CA VAL A 34 -15.68 -28.29 17.85
C VAL A 34 -14.24 -27.80 17.69
N PHE A 35 -13.26 -28.70 17.61
CA PHE A 35 -11.87 -28.31 17.36
C PHE A 35 -11.68 -27.68 15.98
N THR A 36 -12.23 -28.27 14.91
CA THR A 36 -12.10 -27.71 13.56
C THR A 36 -12.86 -26.41 13.39
N SER A 37 -14.04 -26.26 14.00
CA SER A 37 -14.78 -24.98 13.97
C SER A 37 -14.07 -23.90 14.77
N TYR A 38 -13.52 -24.20 15.95
CA TYR A 38 -12.76 -23.22 16.73
C TYR A 38 -11.43 -22.83 16.07
N PHE A 39 -10.64 -23.81 15.60
CA PHE A 39 -9.40 -23.51 14.86
C PHE A 39 -9.68 -22.84 13.52
N GLY A 40 -10.74 -23.22 12.82
CA GLY A 40 -11.16 -22.61 11.56
C GLY A 40 -11.55 -21.14 11.75
N PHE A 41 -12.33 -20.83 12.79
CA PHE A 41 -12.74 -19.45 13.09
C PHE A 41 -11.56 -18.58 13.54
N VAL A 42 -10.72 -19.08 14.45
CA VAL A 42 -9.54 -18.35 14.95
C VAL A 42 -8.49 -18.12 13.85
N ALA A 43 -8.30 -19.09 12.95
CA ALA A 43 -7.40 -18.95 11.81
C ALA A 43 -7.95 -17.98 10.75
N GLN A 44 -9.26 -18.03 10.47
CA GLN A 44 -9.90 -17.10 9.53
C GLN A 44 -9.88 -15.66 10.04
N ASP A 45 -10.23 -15.41 11.31
CA ASP A 45 -10.24 -14.04 11.89
C ASP A 45 -8.84 -13.40 11.85
N ARG A 46 -7.80 -14.12 12.27
CA ARG A 46 -6.42 -13.59 12.23
C ARG A 46 -5.93 -13.32 10.81
N SER A 47 -6.34 -14.15 9.85
CA SER A 47 -5.97 -13.94 8.44
C SER A 47 -6.67 -12.73 7.83
N ALA A 48 -7.94 -12.49 8.20
CA ALA A 48 -8.72 -11.34 7.75
C ALA A 48 -8.19 -10.03 8.34
N GLU A 49 -7.83 -10.00 9.63
CA GLU A 49 -7.21 -8.84 10.27
C GLU A 49 -5.85 -8.50 9.63
N CYS A 50 -5.01 -9.50 9.40
CA CYS A 50 -3.72 -9.31 8.72
C CYS A 50 -3.90 -8.80 7.27
N GLN A 51 -4.89 -9.32 6.53
CA GLN A 51 -5.20 -8.83 5.18
C GLN A 51 -5.74 -7.40 5.19
N ALA A 52 -6.62 -7.06 6.14
CA ALA A 52 -7.17 -5.71 6.29
C ALA A 52 -6.08 -4.68 6.58
N ILE A 53 -5.19 -4.98 7.54
CA ILE A 53 -4.07 -4.10 7.90
C ILE A 53 -3.12 -3.92 6.72
N ARG A 54 -2.81 -5.00 5.97
CA ARG A 54 -1.94 -4.91 4.79
C ARG A 54 -2.59 -4.05 3.69
N THR A 55 -3.88 -4.25 3.43
CA THR A 55 -4.62 -3.49 2.41
C THR A 55 -4.67 -2.00 2.75
N GLN A 56 -4.88 -1.66 4.03
CA GLN A 56 -4.87 -0.28 4.49
C GLN A 56 -3.50 0.39 4.28
N ARG A 57 -2.41 -0.30 4.64
CA ARG A 57 -1.04 0.21 4.42
C ARG A 57 -0.75 0.48 2.95
N LEU A 58 -1.11 -0.47 2.08
CA LEU A 58 -0.94 -0.32 0.64
C LEU A 58 -1.74 0.88 0.10
N ALA A 59 -2.98 1.05 0.56
CA ALA A 59 -3.82 2.18 0.17
C ALA A 59 -3.24 3.53 0.64
N ASP A 60 -2.65 3.60 1.84
CA ASP A 60 -2.05 4.84 2.35
C ASP A 60 -0.76 5.20 1.59
N VAL A 61 0.06 4.20 1.24
CA VAL A 61 1.23 4.41 0.36
C VAL A 61 0.79 4.86 -1.04
N GLU A 62 -0.24 4.23 -1.62
CA GLU A 62 -0.73 4.61 -2.95
C GLU A 62 -1.32 6.02 -2.98
N ARG A 63 -2.02 6.44 -1.92
CA ARG A 63 -2.51 7.80 -1.77
C ARG A 63 -1.37 8.82 -1.69
N PHE A 64 -0.31 8.52 -0.95
CA PHE A 64 0.88 9.38 -0.91
C PHE A 64 1.55 9.45 -2.28
N ARG A 65 1.73 8.30 -2.93
CA ARG A 65 2.32 8.18 -4.27
C ARG A 65 1.57 9.00 -5.31
N THR A 66 0.25 8.90 -5.33
CA THR A 66 -0.60 9.62 -6.30
C THR A 66 -0.42 11.13 -6.17
N VAL A 67 -0.45 11.66 -4.94
CA VAL A 67 -0.27 13.10 -4.70
C VAL A 67 1.15 13.53 -5.04
N ALA A 68 2.16 12.72 -4.74
CA ALA A 68 3.56 13.02 -5.07
C ALA A 68 3.81 13.02 -6.59
N ALA A 69 3.14 12.15 -7.35
CA ALA A 69 3.23 12.12 -8.82
C ALA A 69 2.66 13.40 -9.48
N ASP A 70 1.66 14.03 -8.86
CA ASP A 70 1.11 15.30 -9.33
C ASP A 70 2.05 16.49 -9.06
N PHE A 71 3.12 16.33 -8.29
CA PHE A 71 3.99 17.44 -7.88
C PHE A 71 4.82 18.00 -9.04
N GLU A 72 5.50 17.13 -9.77
CA GLU A 72 6.37 17.49 -10.90
C GLU A 72 5.67 18.35 -11.97
N PRO A 73 4.50 17.97 -12.52
CA PRO A 73 3.82 18.80 -13.52
C PRO A 73 3.37 20.15 -12.95
N LEU A 74 3.10 20.25 -11.66
CA LEU A 74 2.75 21.52 -10.99
C LEU A 74 3.98 22.43 -10.83
N VAL A 75 5.13 21.85 -10.49
CA VAL A 75 6.40 22.57 -10.41
C VAL A 75 6.80 23.09 -11.79
N ASP A 76 6.71 22.26 -12.82
CA ASP A 76 7.01 22.67 -14.21
C ASP A 76 6.11 23.82 -14.68
N ASP A 77 4.81 23.76 -14.42
CA ASP A 77 3.88 24.86 -14.78
C ASP A 77 4.18 26.14 -13.99
N TYR A 78 4.46 26.04 -12.68
CA TYR A 78 4.82 27.18 -11.85
C TYR A 78 6.12 27.83 -12.29
N MET A 79 7.19 27.04 -12.44
CA MET A 79 8.51 27.53 -12.85
C MET A 79 8.48 28.05 -14.28
N GLY A 80 7.76 27.37 -15.18
CA GLY A 80 7.54 27.82 -16.54
C GLY A 80 6.90 29.21 -16.58
N LYS A 81 5.82 29.45 -15.84
CA LYS A 81 5.18 30.77 -15.78
C LYS A 81 6.06 31.82 -15.13
N ALA A 82 6.74 31.48 -14.03
CA ALA A 82 7.57 32.42 -13.30
C ALA A 82 8.82 32.85 -14.10
N LEU A 83 9.46 31.94 -14.82
CA LEU A 83 10.63 32.25 -15.69
C LEU A 83 10.26 33.17 -16.85
N HIS A 84 9.07 33.02 -17.42
CA HIS A 84 8.61 33.83 -18.55
C HIS A 84 7.92 35.14 -18.12
N GLY A 85 7.93 35.47 -16.82
CA GLY A 85 7.31 36.69 -16.28
C GLY A 85 5.78 36.71 -16.40
N HIS A 86 5.15 35.56 -16.55
CA HIS A 86 3.69 35.43 -16.53
C HIS A 86 3.16 35.40 -15.10
N ASN A 87 1.86 35.69 -14.93
CA ASN A 87 1.21 35.53 -13.63
C ASN A 87 1.25 34.03 -13.22
N ALA A 88 1.99 33.75 -12.15
CA ALA A 88 2.20 32.40 -11.63
C ALA A 88 1.39 32.11 -10.34
N ASP A 89 0.50 33.01 -9.90
CA ASP A 89 -0.21 32.91 -8.62
C ASP A 89 -1.05 31.63 -8.50
N ALA A 90 -1.77 31.27 -9.58
CA ALA A 90 -2.59 30.07 -9.60
C ALA A 90 -1.73 28.79 -9.52
N SER A 91 -0.62 28.76 -10.25
CA SER A 91 0.31 27.62 -10.28
C SER A 91 1.07 27.49 -8.96
N LYS A 92 1.50 28.61 -8.37
CA LYS A 92 2.07 28.67 -7.02
C LYS A 92 1.10 28.09 -6.00
N LYS A 93 -0.18 28.49 -6.04
CA LYS A 93 -1.22 27.97 -5.15
C LYS A 93 -1.43 26.47 -5.33
N ALA A 94 -1.34 25.96 -6.56
CA ALA A 94 -1.46 24.54 -6.86
C ALA A 94 -0.28 23.74 -6.27
N VAL A 95 0.96 24.22 -6.44
CA VAL A 95 2.16 23.62 -5.81
C VAL A 95 2.01 23.59 -4.29
N LEU A 96 1.65 24.72 -3.66
CA LEU A 96 1.47 24.79 -2.20
C LEU A 96 0.36 23.86 -1.69
N LEU A 97 -0.74 23.73 -2.44
CA LEU A 97 -1.83 22.82 -2.10
C LEU A 97 -1.37 21.36 -2.18
N ASN A 98 -0.66 20.99 -3.25
CA ASN A 98 -0.12 19.65 -3.43
C ASN A 98 0.86 19.29 -2.29
N LEU A 99 1.79 20.19 -1.95
CA LEU A 99 2.72 20.00 -0.84
C LEU A 99 2.01 19.79 0.51
N ARG A 100 0.94 20.55 0.77
CA ARG A 100 0.11 20.37 1.97
C ARG A 100 -0.57 19.00 1.99
N GLN A 101 -1.04 18.53 0.84
CA GLN A 101 -1.62 17.19 0.71
C GLN A 101 -0.56 16.11 0.93
N GLN A 102 0.63 16.23 0.34
CA GLN A 102 1.74 15.31 0.55
C GLN A 102 2.11 15.20 2.03
N ARG A 103 2.27 16.33 2.75
CA ARG A 103 2.53 16.34 4.20
C ARG A 103 1.45 15.63 5.01
N THR A 104 0.18 15.89 4.66
CA THR A 104 -0.97 15.25 5.33
C THR A 104 -0.95 13.74 5.11
N ARG A 105 -0.62 13.28 3.89
CA ARG A 105 -0.50 11.85 3.56
C ARG A 105 0.73 11.21 4.20
N LEU A 106 1.84 11.94 4.28
CA LEU A 106 3.08 11.48 4.89
C LEU A 106 2.86 11.06 6.36
N ALA A 107 2.02 11.78 7.11
CA ALA A 107 1.69 11.43 8.49
C ALA A 107 1.13 10.00 8.66
N TYR A 108 0.43 9.48 7.66
CA TYR A 108 -0.11 8.10 7.67
C TYR A 108 0.95 7.06 7.30
N VAL A 109 1.97 7.45 6.54
CA VAL A 109 3.00 6.55 6.01
C VAL A 109 4.22 6.47 6.93
N THR A 110 4.58 7.56 7.61
CA THR A 110 5.73 7.66 8.53
C THR A 110 5.79 6.55 9.59
N PRO A 111 4.69 6.08 10.20
CA PRO A 111 4.74 4.98 11.17
C PRO A 111 5.29 3.67 10.60
N TYR A 112 5.19 3.46 9.29
CA TYR A 112 5.63 2.24 8.61
C TYR A 112 7.11 2.30 8.19
N LEU A 113 7.70 3.50 8.15
CA LEU A 113 9.07 3.69 7.68
C LEU A 113 10.10 3.17 8.69
N ASN A 114 11.24 2.72 8.18
CA ASN A 114 12.43 2.44 8.98
C ASN A 114 13.09 3.76 9.46
N ILE A 115 14.16 3.66 10.23
CA ILE A 115 14.85 4.85 10.80
C ILE A 115 15.28 5.83 9.70
N ASP A 116 15.90 5.34 8.63
CA ASP A 116 16.36 6.18 7.50
C ASP A 116 15.18 6.86 6.77
N GLY A 117 14.08 6.13 6.58
CA GLY A 117 12.85 6.66 5.98
C GLY A 117 12.20 7.72 6.85
N LYS A 118 12.21 7.56 8.18
CA LYS A 118 11.73 8.59 9.12
C LYS A 118 12.58 9.86 9.09
N GLU A 119 13.90 9.71 8.99
CA GLU A 119 14.79 10.86 8.84
C GLU A 119 14.58 11.57 7.49
N THR A 120 14.32 10.82 6.43
CA THR A 120 13.94 11.37 5.13
C THR A 120 12.59 12.09 5.19
N ALA A 121 11.63 11.55 5.94
CA ALA A 121 10.31 12.17 6.13
C ALA A 121 10.42 13.52 6.84
N LYS A 122 11.32 13.61 7.83
CA LYS A 122 11.63 14.85 8.52
C LYS A 122 12.29 15.86 7.59
N ARG A 123 13.31 15.45 6.83
CA ARG A 123 13.98 16.32 5.83
C ARG A 123 13.02 16.85 4.78
N PHE A 124 12.09 16.02 4.31
CA PHE A 124 11.00 16.45 3.44
C PHE A 124 10.11 17.50 4.11
N ASP A 125 9.66 17.25 5.35
CA ASP A 125 8.77 18.17 6.07
C ASP A 125 9.43 19.54 6.29
N ASP A 126 10.70 19.55 6.69
CA ASP A 126 11.51 20.76 6.89
C ASP A 126 11.68 21.54 5.58
N ALA A 127 11.98 20.86 4.47
CA ALA A 127 12.12 21.47 3.15
C ALA A 127 10.79 22.09 2.67
N VAL A 128 9.67 21.40 2.86
CA VAL A 128 8.35 21.95 2.50
C VAL A 128 8.03 23.19 3.32
N VAL A 129 8.32 23.19 4.62
CA VAL A 129 8.12 24.38 5.47
C VAL A 129 8.98 25.54 4.99
N ASN A 130 10.25 25.29 4.69
CA ASN A 130 11.16 26.32 4.17
C ASN A 130 10.66 26.88 2.85
N PHE A 131 10.28 26.02 1.90
CA PHE A 131 9.74 26.45 0.61
C PHE A 131 8.48 27.31 0.77
N VAL A 132 7.54 26.93 1.65
CA VAL A 132 6.32 27.73 1.89
C VAL A 132 6.69 29.12 2.39
N VAL A 133 7.59 29.21 3.37
CA VAL A 133 8.05 30.49 3.95
C VAL A 133 8.78 31.34 2.90
N GLU A 134 9.65 30.75 2.08
CA GLU A 134 10.35 31.47 1.01
C GLU A 134 9.41 31.93 -0.11
N ALA A 135 8.47 31.07 -0.50
CA ALA A 135 7.47 31.37 -1.51
C ALA A 135 6.57 32.53 -1.07
N GLU A 136 6.19 32.61 0.22
CA GLU A 136 5.44 33.76 0.76
C GLU A 136 6.25 35.06 0.76
N LYS A 137 7.55 35.00 1.08
CA LYS A 137 8.47 36.15 1.06
C LYS A 137 8.77 36.67 -0.34
N ASN A 138 8.54 35.86 -1.38
CA ASN A 138 8.80 36.19 -2.77
C ASN A 138 7.50 36.19 -3.60
N PRO A 139 6.61 37.19 -3.41
CA PRO A 139 5.32 37.24 -4.10
C PRO A 139 5.47 37.46 -5.61
N THR A 140 6.53 38.13 -6.05
CA THR A 140 6.78 38.46 -7.45
C THR A 140 7.54 37.39 -8.23
N GLY A 141 8.00 36.32 -7.55
CA GLY A 141 8.79 35.27 -8.21
C GLY A 141 10.13 35.75 -8.74
N THR A 142 10.73 36.81 -8.18
CA THR A 142 11.98 37.39 -8.69
C THR A 142 13.23 36.61 -8.25
N LYS A 143 13.17 35.90 -7.12
CA LYS A 143 14.22 34.98 -6.65
C LYS A 143 13.87 33.52 -6.97
N LEU A 144 14.02 33.11 -8.23
CA LEU A 144 13.68 31.74 -8.68
C LEU A 144 14.74 30.69 -8.36
N GLY A 145 16.02 31.07 -8.30
CA GLY A 145 17.12 30.12 -8.08
C GLY A 145 17.00 29.33 -6.76
N PRO A 146 16.91 29.99 -5.60
CA PRO A 146 16.76 29.31 -4.31
C PRO A 146 15.46 28.48 -4.22
N LEU A 147 14.35 29.01 -4.74
CA LEU A 147 13.07 28.29 -4.77
C LEU A 147 13.14 27.03 -5.64
N TYR A 148 13.86 27.07 -6.75
CA TYR A 148 14.05 25.91 -7.61
C TYR A 148 14.87 24.82 -6.91
N GLN A 149 15.96 25.18 -6.23
CA GLN A 149 16.79 24.24 -5.49
C GLN A 149 15.99 23.57 -4.35
N GLU A 150 15.15 24.32 -3.65
CA GLU A 150 14.26 23.74 -2.63
C GLU A 150 13.21 22.81 -3.23
N LEU A 151 12.62 23.15 -4.38
CA LEU A 151 11.66 22.27 -5.06
C LEU A 151 12.31 20.97 -5.55
N GLU A 152 13.53 21.04 -6.08
CA GLU A 152 14.33 19.88 -6.47
C GLU A 152 14.66 19.01 -5.24
N TYR A 153 15.07 19.62 -4.14
CA TYR A 153 15.33 18.91 -2.89
C TYR A 153 14.07 18.24 -2.32
N ILE A 154 12.91 18.92 -2.37
CA ILE A 154 11.62 18.33 -1.97
C ILE A 154 11.27 17.14 -2.87
N PHE A 155 11.49 17.26 -4.17
CA PHE A 155 11.24 16.19 -5.14
C PHE A 155 12.08 14.96 -4.82
N ASP A 156 13.39 15.10 -4.64
CA ASP A 156 14.30 13.98 -4.33
C ASP A 156 13.92 13.26 -3.03
N ASN A 157 13.54 14.02 -2.00
CA ASN A 157 13.08 13.45 -0.75
C ASN A 157 11.72 12.74 -0.91
N SER A 158 10.81 13.26 -1.75
CA SER A 158 9.53 12.61 -2.04
C SER A 158 9.73 11.24 -2.72
N GLN A 159 10.67 11.14 -3.66
CA GLN A 159 11.01 9.87 -4.34
C GLN A 159 11.67 8.87 -3.39
N SER A 160 12.57 9.36 -2.54
CA SER A 160 13.21 8.56 -1.50
C SER A 160 12.18 8.01 -0.51
N LEU A 161 11.17 8.82 -0.16
CA LEU A 161 10.06 8.41 0.69
C LEU A 161 9.20 7.35 0.03
N ILE A 162 8.78 7.54 -1.22
CA ILE A 162 8.01 6.53 -1.95
C ILE A 162 8.77 5.20 -1.99
N THR A 163 10.07 5.24 -2.25
CA THR A 163 10.92 4.04 -2.26
C THR A 163 10.96 3.37 -0.88
N ALA A 164 11.13 4.15 0.19
CA ALA A 164 11.13 3.64 1.56
C ALA A 164 9.77 3.06 1.96
N SER A 165 8.67 3.69 1.52
CA SER A 165 7.30 3.22 1.74
C SER A 165 6.99 1.91 1.01
N ASN A 166 7.49 1.75 -0.21
CA ASN A 166 7.33 0.53 -0.99
C ASN A 166 8.06 -0.64 -0.30
N ARG A 167 9.30 -0.42 0.16
CA ARG A 167 10.04 -1.41 0.97
C ARG A 167 9.32 -1.77 2.27
N ALA A 168 8.75 -0.77 2.96
CA ALA A 168 8.02 -0.99 4.20
C ALA A 168 6.72 -1.81 4.03
N THR A 169 6.17 -1.86 2.81
CA THR A 169 4.91 -2.55 2.51
C THR A 169 5.10 -3.87 1.77
N GLY A 170 6.34 -4.28 1.51
CA GLY A 170 6.64 -5.46 0.70
C GLY A 170 6.27 -5.26 -0.78
N MET A 171 6.18 -4.00 -1.22
CA MET A 171 6.00 -3.59 -2.61
C MET A 171 7.35 -3.28 -3.27
N ASP A 172 8.42 -3.91 -2.82
CA ASP A 172 9.81 -3.64 -3.18
C ASP A 172 10.05 -3.74 -4.70
N ASN A 173 9.18 -4.49 -5.38
CA ASN A 173 9.15 -4.70 -6.83
C ASN A 173 8.45 -3.56 -7.60
N ILE A 174 7.81 -2.61 -6.91
CA ILE A 174 7.13 -1.45 -7.50
C ILE A 174 8.11 -0.27 -7.44
N GLN A 175 8.83 -0.05 -8.53
CA GLN A 175 9.58 1.20 -8.72
C GLN A 175 8.62 2.28 -9.26
N VAL A 176 8.66 3.48 -8.67
CA VAL A 176 7.74 4.58 -8.98
C VAL A 176 8.45 5.61 -9.83
N THR A 177 7.82 5.95 -10.95
CA THR A 177 8.50 6.40 -12.16
C THR A 177 7.58 7.27 -13.05
N THR A 178 7.63 8.62 -12.98
CA THR A 178 6.81 9.58 -13.80
C THR A 178 7.56 10.83 -14.35
N GLY A 179 7.55 11.11 -15.67
CA GLY A 179 8.02 12.38 -16.32
C GLY A 179 9.52 12.54 -16.76
N ARG A 180 9.81 12.66 -18.09
CA ARG A 180 11.13 12.71 -18.81
C ARG A 180 12.21 11.64 -18.48
N PHE A 181 12.23 11.07 -17.29
CA PHE A 181 13.14 10.04 -16.78
C PHE A 181 12.62 8.60 -16.88
N TRP A 182 11.42 8.40 -17.41
CA TRP A 182 10.67 7.19 -17.10
C TRP A 182 10.22 6.47 -18.38
N LYS A 183 10.99 5.43 -18.74
CA LYS A 183 10.56 4.38 -19.67
C LYS A 183 10.57 3.03 -18.95
N ARG A 184 9.38 2.41 -18.95
CA ARG A 184 9.07 0.98 -19.20
C ARG A 184 8.60 0.05 -18.06
N THR A 185 7.56 -0.69 -18.49
CA THR A 185 7.23 -2.11 -18.37
C THR A 185 7.19 -2.75 -16.98
N LEU A 186 5.95 -2.98 -16.53
CA LEU A 186 5.60 -3.90 -15.46
C LEU A 186 5.89 -5.35 -15.91
N THR A 187 6.82 -6.02 -15.24
CA THR A 187 6.90 -7.49 -15.22
C THR A 187 6.59 -7.95 -13.80
N CYS A 188 5.37 -8.44 -13.59
CA CYS A 188 5.04 -9.20 -12.40
C CYS A 188 5.72 -10.56 -12.52
N SER A 189 6.75 -10.82 -11.71
CA SER A 189 7.17 -12.20 -11.45
C SER A 189 6.33 -12.70 -10.28
N GLU A 190 5.40 -13.60 -10.56
CA GLU A 190 4.79 -14.45 -9.54
C GLU A 190 5.88 -15.35 -8.96
N SER A 191 6.08 -15.28 -7.64
CA SER A 191 6.89 -16.21 -6.87
C SER A 191 5.98 -17.07 -6.01
#